data_AF-R7Z9E2-F1
#
_entry.id   AF-R7Z9E2-F1
#
_cell.length_a   1.000
_cell.length_b   1.000
_cell.length_c   1.000
_cell.angle_alpha   90.00
_cell.angle_beta   90.00
_cell.angle_gamma   90.00
#
_symmetry.space_group_name_H-M   'P 1'
#
loop_
_entity.id
_entity.type
_entity.pdbx_description
1 polymer ?
#
loop_
_entity_poly.entity_id
_entity_poly.type
_entity_poly.pdbx_seq_one_letter_code
_entity_poly.pdbx_strand_id
1 'polypeptide(L)'
;MAILKDYSNKPNCEVEINLKLVNDASVKFHIHFRSGPAFPEVHTEIVCLKRDFLKLLDDLKQIDIMHLSMLEPHDPGLCIYHIPLFGAYYYPGNGFLQVPEHERDEWEPYYRLIFVLDAGERNNYSATECGPALCLKLKMEQINEFVDSLKLAVNNF
;
A
#
# COMPACT_ATOMS: atom_id res chain seq x y z
N MET A 1 8.43 13.42 -4.07
CA MET A 1 8.57 12.05 -4.63
C MET A 1 8.84 11.13 -3.46
N ALA A 2 8.07 10.05 -3.33
CA ALA A 2 8.28 9.02 -2.32
C ALA A 2 8.24 7.64 -2.98
N ILE A 3 9.16 6.75 -2.59
CA ILE A 3 9.29 5.41 -3.17
C ILE A 3 9.24 4.39 -2.04
N LEU A 4 8.42 3.37 -2.21
CA LEU A 4 8.29 2.22 -1.31
C LEU A 4 8.77 0.97 -2.04
N LYS A 5 9.74 0.26 -1.47
CA LYS A 5 10.40 -0.90 -2.10
C LYS A 5 10.20 -2.14 -1.29
N ASP A 6 10.09 -3.28 -1.97
CA ASP A 6 10.02 -4.59 -1.33
C ASP A 6 11.19 -4.79 -0.35
N TYR A 7 10.89 -5.34 0.83
CA TYR A 7 11.86 -5.61 1.87
C TYR A 7 12.68 -6.86 1.52
N SER A 8 13.76 -6.65 0.78
CA SER A 8 14.75 -7.67 0.53
C SER A 8 16.11 -7.04 0.19
N ASN A 9 17.18 -7.83 0.27
CA ASN A 9 18.52 -7.40 -0.16
C ASN A 9 18.62 -7.12 -1.67
N LYS A 10 17.62 -7.54 -2.45
CA LYS A 10 17.50 -7.34 -3.90
C LYS A 10 16.02 -7.09 -4.24
N PRO A 11 15.49 -5.89 -3.95
CA PRO A 11 14.07 -5.59 -4.16
C PRO A 11 13.71 -5.77 -5.62
N ASN A 12 12.64 -6.53 -5.89
CA ASN A 12 12.15 -6.78 -7.23
C ASN A 12 10.88 -6.00 -7.55
N CYS A 13 10.29 -5.30 -6.59
CA CYS A 13 9.07 -4.52 -6.79
C CYS A 13 9.19 -3.18 -6.04
N GLU A 14 8.64 -2.13 -6.63
CA GLU A 14 8.50 -0.84 -5.97
C GLU A 14 7.26 -0.07 -6.45
N VAL A 15 6.72 0.73 -5.54
CA VAL A 15 5.67 1.71 -5.79
C VAL A 15 6.26 3.10 -5.60
N GLU A 16 6.07 3.98 -6.57
CA GLU A 16 6.41 5.40 -6.47
C GLU A 16 5.14 6.24 -6.49
N ILE A 17 5.06 7.23 -5.59
CA ILE A 17 4.08 8.30 -5.64
C ILE A 17 4.79 9.65 -5.87
N ASN A 18 4.37 10.34 -6.93
CA ASN A 18 4.92 11.61 -7.35
C ASN A 18 3.83 12.69 -7.40
N LEU A 19 3.81 13.57 -6.40
CA LEU A 19 2.86 14.70 -6.33
C LEU A 19 3.07 15.64 -7.52
N LYS A 20 1.97 16.01 -8.20
CA LYS A 20 1.96 16.92 -9.35
C LYS A 20 1.31 18.26 -9.05
N LEU A 21 0.27 18.27 -8.22
CA LEU A 21 -0.40 19.48 -7.77
C LEU A 21 -1.00 19.24 -6.40
N VAL A 22 -0.83 20.21 -5.51
CA VAL A 22 -1.52 20.26 -4.22
C VAL A 22 -2.18 21.63 -4.12
N ASN A 23 -3.46 21.63 -3.75
CA ASN A 23 -4.15 22.85 -3.34
C ASN A 23 -4.89 22.59 -2.03
N ASP A 24 -5.71 23.55 -1.58
CA ASP A 24 -6.40 23.43 -0.29
C ASP A 24 -7.38 22.25 -0.24
N ALA A 25 -8.00 21.90 -1.36
CA ALA A 25 -9.06 20.89 -1.42
C ALA A 25 -8.61 19.53 -1.94
N SER A 26 -7.58 19.48 -2.79
CA SER A 26 -7.26 18.31 -3.63
C SER A 26 -5.76 18.09 -3.79
N VAL A 27 -5.41 16.82 -4.04
CA VAL A 27 -4.07 16.37 -4.37
C VAL A 27 -4.14 15.60 -5.69
N LYS A 28 -3.27 15.97 -6.63
CA LYS A 28 -3.01 15.24 -7.87
C LYS A 28 -1.63 14.61 -7.80
N PHE A 29 -1.52 13.34 -8.12
CA PHE A 29 -0.25 12.62 -8.13
C PHE A 29 -0.20 11.54 -9.21
N HIS A 30 1.01 11.18 -9.63
CA HIS A 30 1.26 9.97 -10.41
C HIS A 30 1.64 8.85 -9.47
N ILE A 31 1.11 7.66 -9.71
CA ILE A 31 1.54 6.42 -9.06
C ILE A 31 2.14 5.50 -10.11
N HIS A 32 3.30 4.92 -9.81
CA HIS A 32 4.02 4.01 -10.70
C HIS A 32 4.29 2.69 -9.98
N PHE A 33 3.89 1.58 -10.62
CA PHE A 33 4.22 0.22 -10.22
C PHE A 33 5.35 -0.28 -11.12
N ARG A 34 6.48 -0.67 -10.50
CA ARG A 34 7.63 -1.25 -11.20
C ARG A 34 7.94 -2.62 -10.60
N SER A 35 8.12 -3.62 -11.46
CA SER A 35 8.47 -4.99 -11.05
C SER A 35 9.55 -5.58 -11.95
N GLY A 36 10.51 -6.29 -11.37
CA GLY A 36 11.57 -7.04 -12.04
C GLY A 36 12.41 -6.26 -13.08
N PRO A 37 13.36 -6.95 -13.72
CA PRO A 37 14.18 -6.37 -14.78
C PRO A 37 13.49 -6.30 -16.15
N ALA A 38 12.26 -6.82 -16.28
CA ALA A 38 11.58 -6.97 -17.57
C ALA A 38 10.04 -6.75 -17.54
N PHE A 39 9.45 -6.19 -16.47
CA PHE A 39 8.00 -5.93 -16.47
C PHE A 39 7.64 -4.54 -16.99
N PRO A 40 6.44 -4.39 -17.58
CA PRO A 40 5.89 -3.09 -17.94
C PRO A 40 5.68 -2.23 -16.69
N GLU A 41 6.11 -0.98 -16.77
CA GLU A 41 5.72 0.07 -15.83
C GLU A 41 4.23 0.34 -15.99
N VAL A 42 3.44 0.05 -14.95
CA VAL A 42 2.04 0.46 -14.89
C VAL A 42 1.99 1.73 -14.07
N HIS A 43 1.56 2.83 -14.69
CA HIS A 43 1.38 4.08 -13.99
C HIS A 43 -0.01 4.63 -14.25
N THR A 44 -0.53 5.43 -13.34
CA THR A 44 -1.74 6.23 -13.54
C THR A 44 -1.66 7.57 -12.82
N GLU A 45 -2.41 8.55 -13.31
CA GLU A 45 -2.63 9.81 -12.60
C GLU A 45 -3.89 9.69 -11.76
N ILE A 46 -3.82 10.16 -10.52
CA ILE A 46 -4.91 10.12 -9.56
C ILE A 46 -5.15 11.55 -9.05
N VAL A 47 -6.43 11.90 -8.93
CA VAL A 47 -6.89 13.12 -8.26
C VAL A 47 -7.84 12.73 -7.16
N CYS A 48 -7.61 13.21 -5.95
CA CYS A 48 -8.49 12.94 -4.82
C CYS A 48 -8.57 14.16 -3.89
N LEU A 49 -9.51 14.12 -2.93
CA LEU A 49 -9.59 15.13 -1.89
C LEU A 49 -8.34 15.06 -1.00
N LYS A 50 -7.78 16.22 -0.66
CA LYS A 50 -6.59 16.31 0.21
C LYS A 50 -6.81 15.63 1.55
N ARG A 51 -8.01 15.75 2.11
CA ARG A 51 -8.37 15.11 3.39
C ARG A 51 -8.33 13.57 3.28
N ASP A 52 -8.80 13.01 2.16
CA ASP A 52 -8.91 11.57 1.96
C ASP A 52 -7.51 10.99 1.70
N PHE A 53 -6.67 11.71 0.94
CA PHE A 53 -5.27 11.39 0.78
C PHE A 53 -4.52 11.37 2.12
N LEU A 54 -4.68 12.40 2.95
CA LEU A 54 -4.03 12.45 4.27
C LEU A 54 -4.55 11.35 5.21
N LYS A 55 -5.85 11.05 5.16
CA LYS A 55 -6.45 9.95 5.93
C LYS A 55 -5.88 8.60 5.52
N LEU A 56 -5.76 8.33 4.21
CA LEU A 56 -5.10 7.13 3.69
C LEU A 56 -3.66 6.99 4.23
N LEU A 57 -2.91 8.09 4.24
CA LEU A 57 -1.55 8.11 4.79
C LEU A 57 -1.50 7.85 6.30
N ASP A 58 -2.45 8.38 7.07
CA ASP A 58 -2.58 8.08 8.49
C ASP A 58 -2.94 6.63 8.75
N ASP A 59 -3.82 6.05 7.93
CA ASP A 59 -4.28 4.67 8.08
C ASP A 59 -3.17 3.66 7.77
N LEU A 60 -2.29 3.97 6.82
CA LEU A 60 -1.09 3.17 6.55
C LEU A 60 -0.17 3.04 7.77
N LYS A 61 -0.17 4.02 8.68
CA LYS A 61 0.62 3.95 9.93
C LYS A 61 -0.05 3.14 11.04
N GLN A 62 -1.36 2.86 10.91
CA GLN A 62 -2.18 2.21 11.94
C GLN A 62 -2.54 0.77 11.58
N ILE A 63 -1.75 0.14 10.69
CA ILE A 63 -1.96 -1.23 10.25
C ILE A 63 -1.89 -2.18 11.45
N ASP A 64 -2.95 -2.96 11.63
CA ASP A 64 -3.03 -4.02 12.64
C ASP A 64 -2.26 -5.27 12.19
N ILE A 65 -1.60 -5.92 13.15
CA ILE A 65 -0.87 -7.17 12.97
C ILE A 65 -1.78 -8.41 13.08
N MET A 66 -3.03 -8.26 13.49
CA MET A 66 -3.91 -9.41 13.77
C MET A 66 -4.89 -9.75 12.65
N HIS A 67 -5.29 -8.77 11.83
CA HIS A 67 -6.39 -8.92 10.88
C HIS A 67 -6.02 -8.50 9.46
N LEU A 68 -6.69 -9.09 8.47
CA LEU A 68 -6.75 -8.55 7.12
C LEU A 68 -7.57 -7.27 7.16
N SER A 69 -7.03 -6.19 6.58
CA SER A 69 -7.84 -5.00 6.36
C SER A 69 -7.55 -4.38 4.99
N MET A 70 -8.49 -3.55 4.57
CA MET A 70 -8.45 -2.80 3.32
C MET A 70 -8.56 -1.32 3.66
N LEU A 71 -7.67 -0.54 3.08
CA LEU A 71 -7.68 0.90 3.13
C LEU A 71 -8.27 1.38 1.81
N GLU A 72 -9.57 1.65 1.85
CA GLU A 72 -10.31 2.25 0.75
C GLU A 72 -10.25 3.78 0.89
N PRO A 73 -9.77 4.48 -0.13
CA PRO A 73 -10.00 5.91 -0.22
C PRO A 73 -11.38 6.14 -0.86
N HIS A 74 -12.12 7.14 -0.38
CA HIS A 74 -13.53 7.33 -0.74
C HIS A 74 -13.79 7.64 -2.22
N ASP A 75 -12.76 8.10 -2.96
CA ASP A 75 -12.69 8.11 -4.43
C ASP A 75 -11.28 8.52 -4.90
N PRO A 76 -10.40 7.53 -5.06
CA PRO A 76 -9.54 7.40 -6.23
C PRO A 76 -9.36 5.94 -6.63
N GLY A 77 -9.04 5.67 -7.90
CA GLY A 77 -8.66 4.34 -8.39
C GLY A 77 -7.35 3.75 -7.82
N LEU A 78 -7.16 3.78 -6.50
CA LEU A 78 -6.10 3.15 -5.73
C LEU A 78 -6.68 2.50 -4.46
N CYS A 79 -6.71 1.18 -4.41
CA CYS A 79 -7.04 0.42 -3.19
C CYS A 79 -5.75 -0.13 -2.57
N ILE A 80 -5.64 -0.12 -1.24
CA ILE A 80 -4.50 -0.73 -0.54
C ILE A 80 -4.98 -1.79 0.44
N TYR A 81 -4.55 -3.04 0.27
CA TYR A 81 -4.80 -4.11 1.23
C TYR A 81 -3.55 -4.35 2.06
N HIS A 82 -3.73 -4.74 3.32
CA HIS A 82 -2.64 -5.27 4.12
C HIS A 82 -2.90 -6.68 4.62
N ILE A 83 -1.89 -7.55 4.49
CA ILE A 83 -1.90 -8.89 5.08
C ILE A 83 -0.78 -8.95 6.12
N PRO A 84 -1.09 -9.15 7.41
CA PRO A 84 -0.05 -9.40 8.40
C PRO A 84 0.61 -10.75 8.13
N LEU A 85 1.93 -10.82 8.31
CA LEU A 85 2.67 -12.07 8.16
C LEU A 85 2.75 -12.91 9.44
N PHE A 86 2.02 -12.49 10.49
CA PHE A 86 1.90 -13.15 11.78
C PHE A 86 0.46 -13.10 12.28
N GLY A 87 0.15 -13.85 13.35
CA GLY A 87 -1.20 -13.92 13.92
C GLY A 87 -2.08 -15.04 13.33
N ALA A 88 -3.35 -15.06 13.75
CA ALA A 88 -4.28 -16.16 13.49
C ALA A 88 -4.55 -16.44 12.00
N TYR A 89 -4.26 -15.48 11.13
CA TYR A 89 -4.36 -15.63 9.68
C TYR A 89 -3.23 -16.50 9.10
N TYR A 90 -2.03 -16.42 9.68
CA TYR A 90 -0.85 -17.17 9.22
C TYR A 90 -0.67 -18.47 10.01
N TYR A 91 -0.94 -18.42 11.32
CA TYR A 91 -0.90 -19.58 12.23
C TYR A 91 -2.30 -19.82 12.81
N PRO A 92 -3.14 -20.66 12.17
CA PRO A 92 -4.50 -20.89 12.64
C PRO A 92 -4.49 -21.44 14.06
N GLY A 93 -5.30 -20.84 14.94
CA GLY A 93 -5.37 -21.20 16.36
C GLY A 93 -6.01 -22.55 16.65
N ASN A 94 -6.66 -23.18 15.67
CA ASN A 94 -7.32 -24.48 15.78
C ASN A 94 -7.11 -25.30 14.49
N GLY A 95 -7.04 -26.63 14.63
CA GLY A 95 -7.01 -27.57 13.51
C GLY A 95 -5.65 -28.25 13.30
N PHE A 96 -5.58 -29.19 12.35
CA PHE A 96 -4.40 -30.03 12.11
C PHE A 96 -3.16 -29.28 11.60
N LEU A 97 -3.30 -28.00 11.23
CA LEU A 97 -2.21 -27.11 10.78
C LEU A 97 -1.78 -26.11 11.87
N GLN A 98 -2.23 -26.30 13.11
CA GLN A 98 -1.86 -25.43 14.22
C GLN A 98 -0.35 -25.52 14.51
N VAL A 99 0.33 -24.38 14.46
CA VAL A 99 1.73 -24.24 14.89
C VAL A 99 1.76 -23.73 16.33
N PRO A 100 2.38 -24.45 17.29
CA PRO A 100 2.53 -24.02 18.67
C PRO A 100 3.22 -22.66 18.78
N GLU A 101 2.80 -21.80 19.71
CA GLU A 101 3.34 -20.43 19.85
C GLU A 101 4.86 -20.36 19.96
N HIS A 102 5.48 -21.31 20.68
CA HIS A 102 6.93 -21.39 20.86
C HIS A 102 7.69 -21.85 19.59
N GLU A 103 6.97 -22.34 18.58
CA GLU A 103 7.51 -22.71 17.26
C GLU A 103 7.21 -21.64 16.20
N ARG A 104 6.43 -20.60 16.55
CA ARG A 104 6.11 -19.52 15.61
C ARG A 104 7.27 -18.54 15.53
N ASP A 105 7.68 -18.25 14.30
CA ASP A 105 8.79 -17.34 14.03
C ASP A 105 8.31 -15.86 14.02
N GLU A 106 7.62 -15.40 15.08
CA GLU A 106 6.99 -14.06 15.19
C GLU A 106 7.97 -12.94 15.61
N TRP A 107 9.23 -13.00 15.19
CA TRP A 107 10.29 -12.15 15.78
C TRP A 107 10.31 -10.70 15.27
N GLU A 108 9.79 -10.43 14.06
CA GLU A 108 9.68 -9.08 13.52
C GLU A 108 8.42 -8.92 12.65
N PRO A 109 7.53 -7.94 12.92
CA PRO A 109 6.31 -7.79 12.14
C PRO A 109 6.60 -7.31 10.72
N TYR A 110 6.25 -8.15 9.75
CA TYR A 110 6.24 -7.82 8.33
C TYR A 110 4.80 -7.67 7.85
N TYR A 111 4.61 -6.79 6.88
CA TYR A 111 3.33 -6.49 6.28
C TYR A 111 3.42 -6.72 4.78
N ARG A 112 2.37 -7.29 4.18
CA ARG A 112 2.20 -7.23 2.74
C ARG A 112 1.26 -6.10 2.42
N LEU A 113 1.75 -5.04 1.79
CA LEU A 113 0.89 -4.01 1.20
C LEU A 113 0.63 -4.34 -0.26
N ILE A 114 -0.65 -4.48 -0.63
CA ILE A 114 -1.08 -4.75 -1.99
C ILE A 114 -1.75 -3.49 -2.51
N PHE A 115 -1.14 -2.86 -3.50
CA PHE A 115 -1.67 -1.68 -4.17
C PHE A 115 -2.42 -2.14 -5.42
N VAL A 116 -3.66 -1.72 -5.60
CA VAL A 116 -4.49 -2.05 -6.77
C VAL A 116 -4.89 -0.76 -7.46
N LEU A 117 -4.62 -0.64 -8.76
CA LEU A 117 -5.13 0.47 -9.56
C LEU A 117 -6.47 0.07 -10.19
N ASP A 118 -7.49 0.89 -10.00
CA ASP A 118 -8.81 0.62 -10.57
C ASP A 118 -8.80 0.82 -12.10
N ALA A 119 -9.13 -0.23 -12.84
CA ALA A 119 -9.25 -0.20 -14.29
C ALA A 119 -10.63 0.31 -14.76
N GLY A 120 -11.63 0.35 -13.89
CA GLY A 120 -12.97 0.89 -14.15
C GLY A 120 -12.91 2.37 -14.50
N GLU A 121 -12.21 3.18 -13.70
CA GLU A 121 -12.03 4.62 -13.94
C GLU A 121 -11.42 4.91 -15.31
N ARG A 122 -10.42 4.10 -15.74
CA ARG A 122 -9.75 4.29 -17.03
C ARG A 122 -10.64 4.07 -18.24
N ASN A 123 -11.64 3.22 -18.10
CA ASN A 123 -12.51 2.81 -19.19
C ASN A 123 -13.86 3.56 -19.17
N ASN A 124 -13.99 4.60 -18.34
CA ASN A 124 -15.25 5.30 -18.06
C ASN A 124 -16.37 4.37 -17.54
N TYR A 125 -16.00 3.29 -16.83
CA TYR A 125 -16.93 2.49 -16.05
C TYR A 125 -16.96 2.99 -14.59
N SER A 126 -17.90 2.50 -13.78
CA SER A 126 -17.88 2.71 -12.33
C SER A 126 -16.60 2.14 -11.72
N ALA A 127 -16.21 2.64 -10.54
CA ALA A 127 -15.17 2.00 -9.74
C ALA A 127 -15.47 0.49 -9.58
N THR A 128 -14.47 -0.33 -9.84
CA THR A 128 -14.58 -1.80 -9.81
C THR A 128 -13.65 -2.44 -8.80
N GLU A 129 -12.70 -1.68 -8.24
CA GLU A 129 -11.62 -2.19 -7.39
C GLU A 129 -10.78 -3.29 -8.07
N CYS A 130 -10.93 -3.43 -9.40
CA CYS A 130 -10.30 -4.45 -10.20
C CYS A 130 -9.28 -3.81 -11.14
N GLY A 131 -8.06 -4.33 -11.17
CA GLY A 131 -7.06 -3.90 -12.13
C GLY A 131 -5.65 -4.36 -11.76
N PRO A 132 -4.62 -3.69 -12.31
CA PRO A 132 -3.24 -4.02 -12.00
C PRO A 132 -2.95 -3.91 -10.50
N ALA A 133 -2.35 -4.96 -9.94
CA ALA A 133 -2.00 -5.02 -8.53
C ALA A 133 -0.50 -5.25 -8.35
N LEU A 134 0.11 -4.60 -7.36
CA LEU A 134 1.49 -4.83 -6.94
C LEU A 134 1.55 -5.06 -5.43
N CYS A 135 2.17 -6.16 -5.01
CA CYS A 135 2.38 -6.50 -3.61
C CYS A 135 3.82 -6.21 -3.20
N LEU A 136 4.00 -5.54 -2.06
CA LEU A 136 5.29 -5.31 -1.40
C LEU A 136 5.29 -5.97 -0.03
N LYS A 137 6.34 -6.73 0.30
CA LYS A 137 6.64 -7.11 1.69
C LYS A 137 7.39 -5.96 2.34
N LEU A 138 6.99 -5.50 3.52
CA LEU A 138 7.52 -4.28 4.13
C LEU A 138 7.66 -4.41 5.64
N LYS A 139 8.59 -3.63 6.21
CA LYS A 139 8.61 -3.30 7.64
C LYS A 139 7.80 -2.03 7.91
N MET A 140 7.26 -1.89 9.13
CA MET A 140 6.52 -0.68 9.53
C MET A 140 7.37 0.58 9.40
N GLU A 141 8.68 0.48 9.65
CA GLU A 141 9.63 1.60 9.46
C GLU A 141 9.61 2.14 8.03
N GLN A 142 9.61 1.27 7.02
CA GLN A 142 9.52 1.67 5.61
C GLN A 142 8.20 2.37 5.29
N ILE A 143 7.09 1.87 5.87
CA ILE A 143 5.77 2.48 5.71
C ILE A 143 5.75 3.87 6.35
N ASN A 144 6.31 4.01 7.54
CA ASN A 144 6.39 5.29 8.26
C ASN A 144 7.21 6.31 7.49
N GLU A 145 8.42 5.95 7.03
CA GLU A 145 9.28 6.83 6.24
C GLU A 145 8.60 7.28 4.94
N PHE A 146 7.93 6.35 4.25
CA PHE A 146 7.17 6.64 3.03
C PHE A 146 6.02 7.63 3.29
N VAL A 147 5.23 7.39 4.34
CA VAL A 147 4.14 8.28 4.74
C VAL A 147 4.65 9.66 5.13
N ASP A 148 5.71 9.74 5.94
CA ASP A 148 6.25 11.02 6.40
C ASP A 148 6.84 11.82 5.23
N SER A 149 7.49 11.16 4.29
CA SER A 149 7.95 11.78 3.04
C SER A 149 6.79 12.37 2.24
N LEU A 150 5.68 11.66 2.09
CA LEU A 150 4.50 12.15 1.37
C LEU A 150 3.81 13.29 2.09
N LYS A 151 3.61 13.20 3.42
CA LYS A 151 3.01 14.29 4.21
C LYS A 151 3.85 15.55 4.17
N LEU A 152 5.16 15.42 4.33
CA LEU A 152 6.09 16.54 4.21
C LEU A 152 6.00 17.17 2.81
N ALA A 153 5.97 16.34 1.76
CA ALA A 153 5.83 16.83 0.39
C ALA A 153 4.49 17.56 0.17
N VAL A 154 3.37 17.08 0.71
CA VAL A 154 2.06 17.77 0.63
C VAL A 154 2.08 19.12 1.34
N ASN A 155 2.78 19.23 2.47
CA ASN A 155 2.83 20.47 3.25
C ASN A 155 3.78 21.52 2.65
N ASN A 156 4.74 21.10 1.83
CA ASN A 156 5.76 21.96 1.23
C ASN A 156 5.50 22.29 -0.26
N PHE A 157 4.42 21.76 -0.83
CA PHE A 157 4.02 21.98 -2.23
C PHE A 157 3.31 23.32 -2.40
#